data_AF-A0A0C9YBN4-F1
#
_entry.id   AF-A0A0C9YBN4-F1
#
_cell.length_a   1.000
_cell.length_b   1.000
_cell.length_c   1.000
_cell.angle_alpha   90.00
_cell.angle_beta   90.00
_cell.angle_gamma   90.00
#
_symmetry.space_group_name_H-M   'P 1'
#
loop_
_entity.id
_entity.type
_entity.pdbx_description
1 polymer ?
#
loop_
_entity_poly.entity_id
_entity_poly.type
_entity_poly.pdbx_seq_one_letter_code
_entity_poly.pdbx_strand_id
1 'polypeptide(L)'
;MSTVRYASAFHQKQAILGYFKHNDDYEVYANLSKFLYNNYKQALDTIHECEATLPGLMKEQNVPNEHVFEKWLAEEKAYLEQLSHEPPEETLQMEYWEQLVKLTANAWAAFPVENMQLYALDATMMKKKAALQRHVLENYEKDLACMQELERKLNIDIRWKLEDAEWQCTGRLVANREYQRALDHLKGLVVARIFELSKMNRAGTALDHYNTAAHTMNPPRHQLHWDEVVKYAFLSEFNLLRDSRQDISWQPWTTPTAHLMMDWYFKKCRALEEVQCLNVKIHCFITYIQDEDRYLCRCEEQLRATHGLLAHQISIRRNVHGHFDTLHLKHLYNILQLRGFNGTLAPGISALKATGDSGTMLSVTVPMQPASPPLPQPSNLDLQATDTVDELEEEEDIEENIVWAGCALQDVVHLTMDIEHTSGEE
;
A
#
# COMPACT_ATOMS: atom_id res chain seq x y z
N MET A 1 -12.28 -3.44 -8.25
CA MET A 1 -12.12 -4.05 -9.60
C MET A 1 -11.00 -5.09 -9.71
N SER A 2 -10.28 -5.44 -8.63
CA SER A 2 -9.20 -6.46 -8.64
C SER A 2 -9.69 -7.90 -8.48
N THR A 3 -10.84 -8.11 -7.81
CA THR A 3 -11.30 -9.44 -7.38
C THR A 3 -11.63 -10.40 -8.52
N VAL A 4 -12.11 -9.88 -9.65
CA VAL A 4 -12.53 -10.72 -10.80
C VAL A 4 -11.35 -11.02 -11.73
N ARG A 5 -10.31 -10.18 -11.75
CA ARG A 5 -9.17 -10.30 -12.67
C ARG A 5 -8.24 -11.46 -12.33
N TYR A 6 -8.17 -11.84 -11.06
CA TYR A 6 -7.33 -12.93 -10.56
C TYR A 6 -8.14 -14.17 -10.13
N ALA A 7 -9.45 -14.18 -10.36
CA ALA A 7 -10.31 -15.29 -10.00
C ALA A 7 -10.26 -16.39 -11.07
N SER A 8 -10.33 -17.66 -10.65
CA SER A 8 -10.55 -18.79 -11.57
C SER A 8 -11.81 -18.59 -12.42
N ALA A 9 -11.91 -19.24 -13.57
CA ALA A 9 -13.08 -19.12 -14.47
C ALA A 9 -14.43 -19.42 -13.79
N PHE A 10 -14.44 -20.36 -12.82
CA PHE A 10 -15.63 -20.67 -12.02
C PHE A 10 -16.02 -19.49 -11.11
N HIS A 11 -15.07 -19.01 -10.28
CA HIS A 11 -15.29 -17.89 -9.36
C HIS A 11 -15.61 -16.58 -10.09
N GLN A 12 -15.03 -16.36 -11.28
CA GLN A 12 -15.39 -15.25 -12.14
C GLN A 12 -16.86 -15.33 -12.60
N LYS A 13 -17.31 -16.48 -13.09
CA LYS A 13 -18.72 -16.69 -13.49
C LYS A 13 -19.66 -16.53 -12.30
N GLN A 14 -19.31 -17.07 -11.14
CA GLN A 14 -20.09 -16.91 -9.91
C GLN A 14 -20.17 -15.45 -9.47
N ALA A 15 -19.07 -14.69 -9.54
CA ALA A 15 -19.06 -13.27 -9.21
C ALA A 15 -19.92 -12.45 -10.19
N ILE A 16 -19.87 -12.76 -11.49
CA ILE A 16 -20.70 -12.11 -12.51
C ILE A 16 -22.18 -12.43 -12.28
N LEU A 17 -22.53 -13.70 -12.05
CA LEU A 17 -23.91 -14.10 -11.74
C LEU A 17 -24.41 -13.48 -10.44
N GLY A 18 -23.57 -13.43 -9.41
CA GLY A 18 -23.87 -12.77 -8.15
C GLY A 18 -24.09 -11.26 -8.33
N TYR A 19 -23.31 -10.61 -9.19
CA TYR A 19 -23.51 -9.21 -9.54
C TYR A 19 -24.87 -9.00 -10.23
N PHE A 20 -25.19 -9.79 -11.26
CA PHE A 20 -26.49 -9.67 -11.93
C PHE A 20 -27.64 -9.98 -10.99
N LYS A 21 -27.56 -11.05 -10.19
CA LYS A 21 -28.58 -11.35 -9.19
C LYS A 21 -28.76 -10.20 -8.20
N HIS A 22 -27.67 -9.62 -7.69
CA HIS A 22 -27.75 -8.49 -6.78
C HIS A 22 -28.32 -7.22 -7.43
N ASN A 23 -28.02 -6.95 -8.71
CA ASN A 23 -28.55 -5.78 -9.43
C ASN A 23 -29.98 -5.97 -9.95
N ASP A 24 -30.34 -7.20 -10.32
CA ASP A 24 -31.68 -7.61 -10.74
C ASP A 24 -32.61 -7.81 -9.52
N ASP A 25 -32.05 -8.12 -8.35
CA ASP A 25 -32.74 -8.01 -7.07
C ASP A 25 -33.08 -6.51 -6.87
N TYR A 26 -34.37 -6.20 -7.04
CA TYR A 26 -34.93 -4.85 -7.14
C TYR A 26 -34.54 -3.88 -6.01
N GLU A 27 -33.97 -4.37 -4.92
CA GLU A 27 -33.46 -3.55 -3.83
C GLU A 27 -32.40 -2.54 -4.30
N VAL A 28 -31.53 -2.88 -5.26
CA VAL A 28 -30.50 -1.93 -5.72
C VAL A 28 -31.16 -0.73 -6.42
N TYR A 29 -31.95 -0.97 -7.47
CA TYR A 29 -32.64 0.11 -8.20
C TYR A 29 -33.53 0.93 -7.27
N ALA A 30 -34.35 0.27 -6.44
CA ALA A 30 -35.25 0.93 -5.49
C ALA A 30 -34.52 1.86 -4.50
N ASN A 31 -33.30 1.48 -4.07
CA ASN A 31 -32.53 2.24 -3.10
C ASN A 31 -31.65 3.35 -3.72
N LEU A 32 -31.47 3.41 -5.05
CA LEU A 32 -30.59 4.39 -5.70
C LEU A 32 -30.95 5.84 -5.35
N SER A 33 -32.24 6.21 -5.45
CA SER A 33 -32.65 7.59 -5.15
C SER A 33 -32.49 7.95 -3.67
N LYS A 34 -32.65 6.97 -2.76
CA LYS A 34 -32.41 7.15 -1.32
C LYS A 34 -30.93 7.34 -1.02
N PHE A 35 -30.08 6.54 -1.66
CA PHE A 35 -28.62 6.65 -1.56
C PHE A 35 -28.15 8.03 -2.04
N LEU A 36 -28.61 8.49 -3.21
CA LEU A 36 -28.30 9.82 -3.72
C LEU A 36 -28.75 10.93 -2.75
N TYR A 37 -29.97 10.85 -2.22
CA TYR A 37 -30.47 11.83 -1.24
C TYR A 37 -29.63 11.87 0.04
N ASN A 38 -29.34 10.70 0.62
CA ASN A 38 -28.56 10.62 1.86
C ASN A 38 -27.15 11.16 1.68
N ASN A 39 -26.46 10.79 0.59
CA ASN A 39 -25.12 11.28 0.32
C ASN A 39 -25.09 12.78 0.06
N TYR A 40 -26.09 13.31 -0.66
CA TYR A 40 -26.18 14.75 -0.90
C TYR A 40 -26.36 15.52 0.41
N LYS A 41 -27.29 15.05 1.25
CA LYS A 41 -27.50 15.62 2.58
C LYS A 41 -26.22 15.56 3.42
N GLN A 42 -25.56 14.39 3.47
CA GLN A 42 -24.33 14.21 4.22
C GLN A 42 -23.20 15.14 3.74
N ALA A 43 -23.05 15.31 2.43
CA ALA A 43 -22.05 16.21 1.87
C ALA A 43 -22.35 17.68 2.26
N LEU A 44 -23.60 18.12 2.18
CA LEU A 44 -24.00 19.46 2.64
C LEU A 44 -23.81 19.66 4.14
N ASP A 45 -24.22 18.69 4.97
CA ASP A 45 -24.04 18.74 6.42
C ASP A 45 -22.54 18.83 6.77
N THR A 46 -21.70 18.09 6.04
CA THR A 46 -20.24 18.13 6.20
C THR A 46 -19.68 19.50 5.83
N ILE A 47 -20.12 20.11 4.72
CA ILE A 47 -19.68 21.46 4.33
C ILE A 47 -20.04 22.46 5.42
N HIS A 48 -21.28 22.44 5.91
CA HIS A 48 -21.74 23.35 6.97
C HIS A 48 -20.95 23.16 8.28
N GLU A 49 -20.66 21.92 8.66
CA GLU A 49 -19.83 21.61 9.83
C GLU A 49 -18.41 22.18 9.68
N CYS A 50 -17.79 22.00 8.51
CA CYS A 50 -16.44 22.50 8.24
C CYS A 50 -16.40 24.03 8.21
N GLU A 51 -17.39 24.69 7.59
CA GLU A 51 -17.50 26.15 7.53
C GLU A 51 -17.72 26.79 8.91
N ALA A 52 -18.38 26.06 9.83
CA ALA A 52 -18.59 26.53 11.20
C ALA A 52 -17.33 26.39 12.08
N THR A 53 -16.53 25.34 11.87
CA THR A 53 -15.42 24.95 12.76
C THR A 53 -14.06 25.50 12.30
N LEU A 54 -13.75 25.38 11.01
CA LEU A 54 -12.43 25.70 10.46
C LEU A 54 -12.01 27.18 10.69
N PRO A 55 -12.88 28.20 10.50
CA PRO A 55 -12.48 29.59 10.72
C PRO A 55 -12.10 29.90 12.17
N GLY A 56 -12.73 29.22 13.14
CA GLY A 56 -12.40 29.35 14.56
C GLY A 56 -10.98 28.83 14.85
N LEU A 57 -10.68 27.61 14.37
CA LEU A 57 -9.36 26.99 14.52
C LEU A 57 -8.26 27.81 13.82
N MET A 58 -8.52 28.31 12.62
CA MET A 58 -7.57 29.15 11.89
C MET A 58 -7.25 30.44 12.65
N LYS A 59 -8.27 31.06 13.29
CA LYS A 59 -8.08 32.26 14.10
C LYS A 59 -7.25 31.99 15.35
N GLU A 60 -7.49 30.86 16.03
CA GLU A 60 -6.72 30.46 17.22
C GLU A 60 -5.24 30.20 16.90
N GLN A 61 -4.96 29.64 15.71
CA GLN A 61 -3.60 29.31 15.27
C GLN A 61 -2.92 30.38 14.42
N ASN A 62 -3.54 31.57 14.28
CA ASN A 62 -3.05 32.68 13.44
C ASN A 62 -2.75 32.27 11.98
N VAL A 63 -3.53 31.35 11.41
CA VAL A 63 -3.40 30.94 10.01
C VAL A 63 -4.16 31.93 9.12
N PRO A 64 -3.50 32.66 8.20
CA PRO A 64 -4.11 33.77 7.49
C PRO A 64 -5.00 33.35 6.31
N ASN A 65 -4.76 32.18 5.71
CA ASN A 65 -5.44 31.74 4.49
C ASN A 65 -5.51 30.20 4.41
N GLU A 66 -6.57 29.69 3.77
CA GLU A 66 -6.76 28.26 3.50
C GLU A 66 -5.75 27.69 2.50
N HIS A 67 -5.20 28.50 1.57
CA HIS A 67 -4.15 28.05 0.64
C HIS A 67 -2.87 27.54 1.33
N VAL A 68 -2.69 27.86 2.61
CA VAL A 68 -1.60 27.33 3.41
C VAL A 68 -1.70 25.79 3.55
N PHE A 69 -2.91 25.23 3.58
CA PHE A 69 -3.12 23.79 3.73
C PHE A 69 -2.66 23.00 2.49
N GLU A 70 -2.90 23.51 1.28
CA GLU A 70 -2.40 22.91 0.04
C GLU A 70 -0.86 22.93 -0.01
N LYS A 71 -0.25 24.02 0.48
CA LYS A 71 1.20 24.13 0.59
C LYS A 71 1.76 23.11 1.57
N TRP A 72 1.15 22.98 2.75
CA TRP A 72 1.53 22.01 3.76
C TRP A 72 1.44 20.58 3.25
N LEU A 73 0.36 20.21 2.55
CA LEU A 73 0.24 18.90 1.91
C LEU A 73 1.34 18.64 0.87
N ALA A 74 1.71 19.65 0.09
CA ALA A 74 2.79 19.53 -0.91
C ALA A 74 4.17 19.39 -0.25
N GLU A 75 4.44 20.13 0.82
CA GLU A 75 5.67 20.03 1.61
C GLU A 75 5.79 18.65 2.28
N GLU A 76 4.71 18.16 2.90
CA GLU A 76 4.65 16.83 3.49
C GLU A 76 4.87 15.74 2.43
N LYS A 77 4.21 15.83 1.27
CA LYS A 77 4.40 14.89 0.17
C LYS A 77 5.86 14.87 -0.31
N ALA A 78 6.47 16.03 -0.52
CA ALA A 78 7.85 16.13 -0.98
C ALA A 78 8.82 15.51 0.04
N TYR A 79 8.57 15.69 1.33
CA TYR A 79 9.34 15.04 2.40
C TYR A 79 9.20 13.51 2.35
N LEU A 80 7.98 13.00 2.22
CA LEU A 80 7.73 11.55 2.11
C LEU A 80 8.37 10.93 0.87
N GLU A 81 8.40 11.64 -0.26
CA GLU A 81 9.09 11.19 -1.47
C GLU A 81 10.62 11.18 -1.27
N GLN A 82 11.19 12.17 -0.59
CA GLN A 82 12.62 12.22 -0.27
C GLN A 82 13.08 11.11 0.67
N LEU A 83 12.21 10.62 1.58
CA LEU A 83 12.52 9.48 2.45
C LEU A 83 12.79 8.18 1.68
N SER A 84 12.38 8.09 0.41
CA SER A 84 12.65 6.92 -0.43
C SER A 84 14.03 6.92 -1.10
N HIS A 85 14.77 8.04 -1.04
CA HIS A 85 16.03 8.21 -1.75
C HIS A 85 17.26 8.13 -0.81
N GLU A 86 18.32 7.49 -1.30
CA GLU A 86 19.60 7.38 -0.60
C GLU A 86 20.50 8.61 -0.91
N PRO A 87 21.32 9.12 0.05
CA PRO A 87 22.19 10.26 -0.21
C PRO A 87 23.33 9.86 -1.17
N PRO A 88 23.65 10.69 -2.17
CA PRO A 88 24.50 10.28 -3.29
C PRO A 88 26.03 10.42 -3.11
N GLU A 89 26.56 10.99 -2.01
CA GLU A 89 27.99 11.38 -1.97
C GLU A 89 28.95 10.37 -1.31
N GLU A 90 28.48 9.35 -0.58
CA GLU A 90 29.37 8.48 0.23
C GLU A 90 29.32 6.98 -0.14
N THR A 91 28.62 6.58 -1.19
CA THR A 91 28.46 5.16 -1.54
C THR A 91 29.77 4.47 -1.89
N LEU A 92 30.66 5.09 -2.67
CA LEU A 92 31.91 4.42 -3.07
C LEU A 92 32.90 4.23 -1.90
N GLN A 93 33.01 5.20 -0.99
CA GLN A 93 33.86 5.07 0.20
C GLN A 93 33.27 4.08 1.22
N MET A 94 31.95 4.08 1.40
CA MET A 94 31.25 3.10 2.23
C MET A 94 31.34 1.69 1.65
N GLU A 95 31.14 1.53 0.34
CA GLU A 95 31.33 0.26 -0.38
C GLU A 95 32.77 -0.22 -0.23
N TYR A 96 33.75 0.69 -0.31
CA TYR A 96 35.15 0.37 -0.04
C TYR A 96 35.36 -0.12 1.40
N TRP A 97 34.78 0.56 2.39
CA TRP A 97 34.87 0.17 3.79
C TRP A 97 34.20 -1.19 4.08
N GLU A 98 32.97 -1.39 3.61
CA GLU A 98 32.21 -2.65 3.76
C GLU A 98 32.96 -3.82 3.11
N GLN A 99 33.52 -3.59 1.92
CA GLN A 99 34.26 -4.60 1.19
C GLN A 99 35.63 -4.90 1.85
N LEU A 100 36.25 -3.93 2.53
CA LEU A 100 37.46 -4.16 3.35
C LEU A 100 37.14 -4.98 4.60
N VAL A 101 36.01 -4.74 5.27
CA VAL A 101 35.53 -5.57 6.39
C VAL A 101 35.28 -7.01 5.92
N LYS A 102 34.65 -7.17 4.75
CA LYS A 102 34.41 -8.49 4.17
C LYS A 102 35.72 -9.21 3.80
N LEU A 103 36.68 -8.49 3.22
CA LEU A 103 37.99 -9.02 2.86
C LEU A 103 38.75 -9.50 4.10
N THR A 104 38.74 -8.74 5.19
CA THR A 104 39.41 -9.14 6.43
C THR A 104 38.75 -10.38 7.01
N ALA A 105 37.42 -10.43 7.13
CA ALA A 105 36.70 -11.62 7.60
C ALA A 105 37.02 -12.87 6.75
N ASN A 106 37.04 -12.74 5.43
CA ASN A 106 37.38 -13.84 4.52
C ASN A 106 38.85 -14.23 4.60
N ALA A 107 39.78 -13.29 4.85
CA ALA A 107 41.18 -13.59 5.08
C ALA A 107 41.37 -14.43 6.37
N TRP A 108 40.69 -14.05 7.45
CA TRP A 108 40.69 -14.80 8.71
C TRP A 108 40.12 -16.22 8.54
N ALA A 109 39.07 -16.38 7.72
CA ALA A 109 38.47 -17.68 7.42
C ALA A 109 39.30 -18.55 6.44
N ALA A 110 39.98 -17.93 5.47
CA ALA A 110 40.82 -18.61 4.48
C ALA A 110 42.15 -19.07 5.08
N PHE A 111 42.70 -18.31 6.02
CA PHE A 111 44.01 -18.53 6.65
C PHE A 111 43.88 -18.62 8.17
N PRO A 112 43.16 -19.63 8.71
CA PRO A 112 43.07 -19.79 10.16
C PRO A 112 44.46 -20.07 10.74
N VAL A 113 44.84 -19.32 11.77
CA VAL A 113 46.06 -19.56 12.56
C VAL A 113 46.06 -21.02 13.00
N GLU A 114 47.21 -21.68 12.84
CA GLU A 114 47.47 -23.10 13.13
C GLU A 114 46.89 -23.53 14.49
N ASN A 115 45.63 -23.99 14.53
CA ASN A 115 45.06 -24.77 15.66
C ASN A 115 43.68 -25.36 15.34
N MET A 116 43.52 -26.02 14.19
CA MET A 116 42.37 -26.91 13.97
C MET A 116 42.76 -28.16 13.17
N GLN A 117 43.84 -28.80 13.63
CA GLN A 117 44.24 -30.14 13.21
C GLN A 117 44.09 -31.10 14.38
N LEU A 118 42.85 -31.45 14.76
CA LEU A 118 42.66 -32.65 15.55
C LEU A 118 41.30 -33.29 15.27
N TYR A 119 41.36 -34.49 14.69
CA TYR A 119 40.31 -35.47 14.47
C TYR A 119 39.24 -35.17 13.40
N ALA A 120 39.48 -35.66 12.18
CA ALA A 120 38.41 -36.01 11.24
C ALA A 120 38.74 -37.37 10.61
N LEU A 121 38.04 -38.44 11.02
CA LEU A 121 38.29 -39.83 10.62
C LEU A 121 37.45 -40.30 9.40
N ASP A 122 36.72 -39.40 8.73
CA ASP A 122 35.83 -39.76 7.62
C ASP A 122 36.21 -39.06 6.28
N ALA A 123 36.29 -39.85 5.21
CA ALA A 123 36.67 -39.40 3.86
C ALA A 123 35.62 -38.47 3.22
N THR A 124 34.35 -38.63 3.61
CA THR A 124 33.25 -37.75 3.18
C THR A 124 33.36 -36.36 3.80
N MET A 125 33.74 -36.26 5.08
CA MET A 125 34.04 -34.99 5.76
C MET A 125 35.25 -34.28 5.15
N MET A 126 36.30 -35.02 4.75
CA MET A 126 37.48 -34.45 4.08
C MET A 126 37.14 -33.78 2.75
N LYS A 127 36.28 -34.39 1.93
CA LYS A 127 35.83 -33.79 0.65
C LYS A 127 34.99 -32.54 0.86
N LYS A 128 34.07 -32.55 1.84
CA LYS A 128 33.26 -31.38 2.20
C LYS A 128 34.12 -30.23 2.75
N LYS A 129 35.09 -30.53 3.63
CA LYS A 129 36.04 -29.54 4.16
C LYS A 129 36.92 -28.93 3.07
N ALA A 130 37.44 -29.75 2.15
CA ALA A 130 38.24 -29.28 1.02
C ALA A 130 37.41 -28.47 0.00
N ALA A 131 36.11 -28.76 -0.16
CA ALA A 131 35.20 -27.94 -0.96
C ALA A 131 34.92 -26.58 -0.29
N LEU A 132 34.66 -26.58 1.01
CA LEU A 132 34.44 -25.37 1.79
C LEU A 132 35.66 -24.44 1.76
N GLN A 133 36.88 -24.99 1.95
CA GLN A 133 38.12 -24.22 1.87
C GLN A 133 38.35 -23.60 0.49
N ARG A 134 38.01 -24.32 -0.59
CA ARG A 134 38.07 -23.77 -1.96
C ARG A 134 37.07 -22.62 -2.13
N HIS A 135 35.84 -22.78 -1.67
CA HIS A 135 34.83 -21.71 -1.75
C HIS A 135 35.25 -20.46 -0.96
N VAL A 136 35.84 -20.63 0.23
CA VAL A 136 36.34 -19.50 1.03
C VAL A 136 37.50 -18.78 0.33
N LEU A 137 38.43 -19.51 -0.28
CA LEU A 137 39.54 -18.92 -1.03
C LEU A 137 39.06 -18.20 -2.31
N GLU A 138 38.15 -18.82 -3.07
CA GLU A 138 37.53 -18.20 -4.25
C GLU A 138 36.76 -16.92 -3.90
N ASN A 139 36.09 -16.89 -2.74
CA ASN A 139 35.41 -15.69 -2.26
C ASN A 139 36.41 -14.60 -1.87
N TYR A 140 37.51 -14.97 -1.20
CA TYR A 140 38.60 -14.03 -0.88
C TYR A 140 39.22 -13.42 -2.15
N GLU A 141 39.50 -14.21 -3.18
CA GLU A 141 40.06 -13.73 -4.45
C GLU A 141 39.10 -12.78 -5.19
N LYS A 142 37.80 -13.13 -5.24
CA LYS A 142 36.75 -12.26 -5.80
C LYS A 142 36.66 -10.94 -5.05
N ASP A 143 36.72 -11.00 -3.73
CA ASP A 143 36.62 -9.82 -2.89
C ASP A 143 37.86 -8.92 -3.04
N LEU A 144 39.05 -9.50 -3.18
CA LEU A 144 40.30 -8.78 -3.45
C LEU A 144 40.28 -8.07 -4.81
N ALA A 145 39.76 -8.73 -5.86
CA ALA A 145 39.62 -8.11 -7.18
C ALA A 145 38.62 -6.94 -7.15
N CYS A 146 37.50 -7.09 -6.44
CA CYS A 146 36.54 -6.02 -6.21
C CYS A 146 37.18 -4.84 -5.46
N MET A 147 38.02 -5.12 -4.46
CA MET A 147 38.73 -4.09 -3.70
C MET A 147 39.69 -3.28 -4.55
N GLN A 148 40.52 -3.94 -5.36
CA GLN A 148 41.49 -3.28 -6.23
C GLN A 148 40.80 -2.35 -7.24
N GLU A 149 39.62 -2.72 -7.73
CA GLU A 149 38.82 -1.86 -8.61
C GLU A 149 38.25 -0.64 -7.88
N LEU A 150 37.87 -0.78 -6.59
CA LEU A 150 37.43 0.35 -5.77
C LEU A 150 38.61 1.27 -5.39
N GLU A 151 39.79 0.73 -5.06
CA GLU A 151 41.02 1.48 -4.82
C GLU A 151 41.40 2.32 -6.05
N ARG A 152 41.28 1.73 -7.25
CA ARG A 152 41.48 2.42 -8.53
C ARG A 152 40.47 3.54 -8.78
N LYS A 153 39.20 3.35 -8.43
CA LYS A 153 38.15 4.36 -8.59
C LYS A 153 38.29 5.52 -7.61
N LEU A 154 38.74 5.25 -6.39
CA LEU A 154 38.90 6.25 -5.32
C LEU A 154 40.29 6.91 -5.29
N ASN A 155 41.22 6.50 -6.17
CA ASN A 155 42.63 6.92 -6.17
C ASN A 155 43.33 6.70 -4.82
N ILE A 156 43.11 5.53 -4.20
CA ILE A 156 43.74 5.16 -2.93
C ILE A 156 45.04 4.41 -3.22
N ASP A 157 46.17 5.03 -2.87
CA ASP A 157 47.50 4.44 -3.09
C ASP A 157 47.91 3.44 -1.98
N ILE A 158 47.38 3.63 -0.77
CA ILE A 158 47.67 2.78 0.40
C ILE A 158 46.35 2.31 1.00
N ARG A 159 46.19 0.99 1.09
CA ARG A 159 45.01 0.35 1.69
C ARG A 159 44.82 0.79 3.14
N TRP A 160 43.59 1.17 3.47
CA TRP A 160 43.20 1.60 4.81
C TRP A 160 43.37 0.48 5.84
N LYS A 161 43.86 0.84 7.02
CA LYS A 161 44.02 0.02 8.21
C LYS A 161 43.08 0.48 9.31
N LEU A 162 42.89 -0.38 10.32
CA LEU A 162 41.96 -0.12 11.44
C LEU A 162 42.26 1.17 12.23
N GLU A 163 43.53 1.60 12.22
CA GLU A 163 44.03 2.79 12.93
C GLU A 163 43.94 4.08 12.10
N ASP A 164 43.64 3.99 10.80
CA ASP A 164 43.62 5.15 9.92
C ASP A 164 42.40 6.04 10.19
N ALA A 165 42.59 7.35 10.10
CA ALA A 165 41.53 8.32 10.36
C ALA A 165 40.39 8.18 9.35
N GLU A 166 40.71 7.89 8.09
CA GLU A 166 39.78 7.65 6.99
C GLU A 166 38.93 6.40 7.26
N TRP A 167 39.54 5.30 7.72
CA TRP A 167 38.84 4.07 8.11
C TRP A 167 37.83 4.32 9.21
N GLN A 168 38.24 5.02 10.27
CA GLN A 168 37.37 5.32 11.40
C GLN A 168 36.27 6.33 11.04
N CYS A 169 36.57 7.29 10.16
CA CYS A 169 35.59 8.26 9.68
C CYS A 169 34.51 7.58 8.85
N THR A 170 34.91 6.80 7.85
CA THR A 170 33.97 6.07 6.99
C THR A 170 33.20 5.00 7.77
N GLY A 171 33.81 4.33 8.74
CA GLY A 171 33.09 3.41 9.63
C GLY A 171 31.98 4.09 10.44
N ARG A 172 32.21 5.33 10.93
CA ARG A 172 31.15 6.13 11.57
C ARG A 172 30.04 6.51 10.60
N LEU A 173 30.38 6.80 9.35
CA LEU A 173 29.40 7.12 8.30
C LEU A 173 28.54 5.90 7.94
N VAL A 174 29.15 4.70 7.82
CA VAL A 174 28.43 3.43 7.59
C VAL A 174 27.47 3.12 8.74
N ALA A 175 27.93 3.24 10.00
CA ALA A 175 27.07 3.03 11.17
C ALA A 175 25.90 4.04 11.22
N ASN A 176 26.15 5.31 10.90
CA ASN A 176 25.09 6.33 10.82
C ASN A 176 24.11 6.03 9.67
N ARG A 177 24.58 5.52 8.53
CA ARG A 177 23.74 5.09 7.40
C ARG A 177 22.82 3.93 7.80
N GLU A 178 23.35 2.92 8.49
CA GLU A 178 22.55 1.79 8.99
C GLU A 178 21.46 2.27 9.94
N TYR A 179 21.82 3.16 10.89
CA TYR A 179 20.86 3.82 11.77
C TYR A 179 19.78 4.57 10.99
N GLN A 180 20.17 5.42 10.03
CA GLN A 180 19.22 6.19 9.21
C GLN A 180 18.32 5.30 8.35
N ARG A 181 18.82 4.18 7.81
CA ARG A 181 18.00 3.24 7.04
C ARG A 181 16.97 2.54 7.93
N ALA A 182 17.39 2.07 9.12
CA ALA A 182 16.49 1.46 10.08
C ALA A 182 15.41 2.46 10.54
N LEU A 183 15.83 3.71 10.79
CA LEU A 183 14.97 4.85 11.11
C LEU A 183 13.93 5.12 10.03
N ASP A 184 14.35 5.27 8.76
CA ASP A 184 13.45 5.58 7.65
C ASP A 184 12.51 4.40 7.32
N HIS A 185 12.98 3.17 7.48
CA HIS A 185 12.15 1.97 7.34
C HIS A 185 11.05 1.90 8.43
N LEU A 186 11.41 2.17 9.69
CA LEU A 186 10.45 2.25 10.78
C LEU A 186 9.42 3.36 10.53
N LYS A 187 9.85 4.55 10.11
CA LYS A 187 8.93 5.65 9.74
C LYS A 187 7.94 5.23 8.66
N GLY A 188 8.41 4.64 7.56
CA GLY A 188 7.56 4.18 6.47
C GLY A 188 6.50 3.17 6.93
N LEU A 189 6.86 2.28 7.86
CA LEU A 189 5.93 1.31 8.44
C LEU A 189 4.93 1.94 9.41
N VAL A 190 5.35 2.92 10.22
CA VAL A 190 4.45 3.69 11.09
C VAL A 190 3.45 4.48 10.25
N VAL A 191 3.90 5.17 9.20
CA VAL A 191 3.03 5.84 8.22
C VAL A 191 2.04 4.83 7.64
N ALA A 192 2.54 3.72 7.08
CA ALA A 192 1.69 2.70 6.51
C ALA A 192 0.69 2.12 7.53
N ARG A 193 1.05 2.01 8.81
CA ARG A 193 0.13 1.58 9.87
C ARG A 193 -0.96 2.62 10.12
N ILE A 194 -0.59 3.91 10.26
CA ILE A 194 -1.54 5.01 10.48
C ILE A 194 -2.58 5.03 9.35
N PHE A 195 -2.17 4.75 8.11
CA PHE A 195 -3.06 4.77 6.95
C PHE A 195 -3.81 3.45 6.65
N GLU A 196 -3.23 2.28 6.92
CA GLU A 196 -3.77 0.99 6.42
C GLU A 196 -4.27 0.03 7.53
N LEU A 197 -4.08 0.34 8.82
CA LEU A 197 -4.49 -0.43 10.03
C LEU A 197 -4.17 -1.95 10.08
N SER A 198 -3.63 -2.55 9.01
CA SER A 198 -3.58 -4.01 8.79
C SER A 198 -2.16 -4.58 8.72
N LYS A 199 -1.12 -3.73 8.69
CA LYS A 199 0.30 -4.16 8.61
C LYS A 199 0.95 -4.33 9.99
N MET A 200 0.20 -4.87 10.97
CA MET A 200 0.58 -4.87 12.38
C MET A 200 1.85 -5.69 12.69
N ASN A 201 2.05 -6.83 12.02
CA ASN A 201 3.17 -7.73 12.30
C ASN A 201 4.53 -7.26 11.74
N ARG A 202 4.53 -6.32 10.78
CA ARG A 202 5.77 -5.82 10.16
C ARG A 202 6.48 -4.75 10.99
N ALA A 203 5.74 -4.06 11.86
CA ALA A 203 6.28 -2.99 12.69
C ALA A 203 7.19 -3.51 13.83
N GLY A 204 6.97 -4.74 14.32
CA GLY A 204 7.82 -5.35 15.36
C GLY A 204 9.26 -5.56 14.90
N THR A 205 9.46 -6.26 13.79
CA THR A 205 10.82 -6.51 13.23
C THR A 205 11.55 -5.23 12.88
N ALA A 206 10.84 -4.21 12.37
CA ALA A 206 11.45 -2.92 12.06
C ALA A 206 11.85 -2.14 13.32
N LEU A 207 11.08 -2.27 14.40
CA LEU A 207 11.41 -1.69 15.70
C LEU A 207 12.67 -2.33 16.28
N ASP A 208 12.82 -3.65 16.16
CA ASP A 208 14.00 -4.36 16.62
C ASP A 208 15.26 -3.94 15.84
N HIS A 209 15.15 -3.80 14.51
CA HIS A 209 16.24 -3.28 13.68
C HIS A 209 16.61 -1.84 14.06
N TYR A 210 15.62 -0.97 14.32
CA TYR A 210 15.87 0.38 14.81
C TYR A 210 16.59 0.37 16.15
N ASN A 211 16.08 -0.36 17.14
CA ASN A 211 16.65 -0.41 18.50
C ASN A 211 18.07 -1.00 18.51
N THR A 212 18.34 -1.97 17.63
CA THR A 212 19.68 -2.55 17.43
C THR A 212 20.63 -1.48 16.88
N ALA A 213 20.26 -0.79 15.80
CA ALA A 213 21.09 0.26 15.21
C ALA A 213 21.28 1.45 16.17
N ALA A 214 20.23 1.82 16.91
CA ALA A 214 20.24 2.89 17.91
C ALA A 214 21.25 2.61 19.05
N HIS A 215 21.35 1.36 19.50
CA HIS A 215 22.32 0.93 20.51
C HIS A 215 23.77 0.98 20.01
N THR A 216 23.99 0.69 18.72
CA THR A 216 25.34 0.67 18.11
C THR A 216 25.93 2.07 17.90
N MET A 217 25.10 3.13 17.95
CA MET A 217 25.56 4.51 17.83
C MET A 217 26.39 4.95 19.05
N ASN A 218 27.33 5.87 18.85
CA ASN A 218 28.09 6.51 19.93
C ASN A 218 27.90 8.05 19.90
N PRO A 219 27.19 8.65 20.87
CA PRO A 219 26.52 8.00 22.01
C PRO A 219 25.28 7.18 21.59
N PRO A 220 24.87 6.17 22.40
CA PRO A 220 23.67 5.38 22.14
C PRO A 220 22.42 6.26 22.02
N ARG A 221 21.58 5.96 21.03
CA ARG A 221 20.31 6.67 20.78
C ARG A 221 19.17 6.08 21.61
N HIS A 222 18.09 6.85 21.74
CA HIS A 222 16.91 6.43 22.49
C HIS A 222 16.25 5.20 21.84
N GLN A 223 16.01 4.16 22.63
CA GLN A 223 15.30 2.96 22.18
C GLN A 223 13.80 3.15 22.38
N LEU A 224 13.00 2.66 21.44
CA LEU A 224 11.55 2.76 21.46
C LEU A 224 10.92 1.45 21.93
N HIS A 225 9.88 1.55 22.76
CA HIS A 225 9.03 0.42 23.11
C HIS A 225 7.79 0.34 22.21
N TRP A 226 7.26 -0.86 21.98
CA TRP A 226 6.09 -1.05 21.10
C TRP A 226 4.88 -0.23 21.57
N ASP A 227 4.67 -0.14 22.88
CA ASP A 227 3.59 0.66 23.49
C ASP A 227 3.68 2.16 23.17
N GLU A 228 4.88 2.67 22.93
CA GLU A 228 5.10 4.07 22.52
C GLU A 228 4.75 4.22 21.04
N VAL A 229 5.21 3.26 20.21
CA VAL A 229 4.91 3.20 18.77
C VAL A 229 3.40 3.13 18.48
N VAL A 230 2.61 2.50 19.34
CA VAL A 230 1.13 2.48 19.22
C VAL A 230 0.49 3.82 19.53
N LYS A 231 1.03 4.52 20.52
CA LYS A 231 0.40 5.73 21.06
C LYS A 231 0.50 6.90 20.08
N TYR A 232 1.45 6.86 19.15
CA TYR A 232 1.58 7.88 18.13
C TYR A 232 0.43 7.81 17.13
N ALA A 233 -0.45 8.82 17.18
CA ALA A 233 -1.54 8.99 16.21
C ALA A 233 -1.08 9.82 15.00
N PHE A 234 -0.05 10.66 15.17
CA PHE A 234 0.46 11.56 14.15
C PHE A 234 1.97 11.44 14.01
N LEU A 235 2.48 11.68 12.80
CA LEU A 235 3.91 11.60 12.49
C LEU A 235 4.73 12.50 13.42
N SER A 236 4.23 13.68 13.75
CA SER A 236 4.92 14.70 14.54
C SER A 236 5.08 14.43 16.02
N GLU A 237 4.23 13.56 16.57
CA GLU A 237 4.36 13.10 17.95
C GLU A 237 5.57 12.14 18.06
N PHE A 238 6.02 11.61 16.93
CA PHE A 238 7.14 10.71 16.82
C PHE A 238 8.46 11.50 16.96
N ASN A 239 8.94 11.67 18.21
CA ASN A 239 10.20 12.35 18.54
C ASN A 239 11.43 11.85 17.75
N LEU A 240 11.36 10.64 17.19
CA LEU A 240 12.34 10.05 16.26
C LEU A 240 12.58 10.88 14.99
N LEU A 241 11.60 11.70 14.60
CA LEU A 241 11.75 12.58 13.43
C LEU A 241 12.83 13.66 13.63
N ARG A 242 13.22 13.94 14.88
CA ARG A 242 14.34 14.86 15.18
C ARG A 242 15.70 14.28 14.79
N ASP A 243 15.83 12.96 14.79
CA ASP A 243 17.04 12.23 14.38
C ASP A 243 17.05 11.91 12.87
N SER A 244 16.06 12.41 12.11
CA SER A 244 16.04 12.33 10.64
C SER A 244 17.20 13.11 10.02
N ARG A 245 17.53 12.78 8.77
CA ARG A 245 18.37 13.60 7.89
C ARG A 245 17.90 15.07 7.77
N GLN A 246 16.60 15.31 7.91
CA GLN A 246 15.99 16.63 7.97
C GLN A 246 15.08 16.71 9.19
N ASP A 247 15.45 17.52 10.18
CA ASP A 247 14.60 17.79 11.34
C ASP A 247 13.36 18.58 10.91
N ILE A 248 12.25 17.88 10.74
CA ILE A 248 10.96 18.47 10.37
C ILE A 248 10.15 18.95 11.58
N SER A 249 10.66 18.82 12.81
CA SER A 249 9.91 19.23 14.01
C SER A 249 9.60 20.73 14.08
N TRP A 250 10.27 21.53 13.25
CA TRP A 250 10.03 22.96 13.08
C TRP A 250 9.03 23.28 11.97
N GLN A 251 8.63 22.30 11.16
CA GLN A 251 7.71 22.53 10.05
C GLN A 251 6.27 22.67 10.58
N PRO A 252 5.53 23.73 10.21
CA PRO A 252 4.20 24.00 10.76
C PRO A 252 3.21 22.85 10.57
N TRP A 253 3.29 22.17 9.43
CA TRP A 253 2.41 21.05 9.05
C TRP A 253 2.59 19.81 9.90
N THR A 254 3.69 19.69 10.65
CA THR A 254 3.86 18.56 11.56
C THR A 254 2.93 18.68 12.77
N THR A 255 2.61 19.88 13.26
CA THR A 255 1.85 19.98 14.52
C THR A 255 0.48 19.27 14.47
N PRO A 256 0.03 18.58 15.54
CA PRO A 256 -1.28 17.92 15.56
C PRO A 256 -2.43 18.88 15.22
N THR A 257 -2.32 20.15 15.64
CA THR A 257 -3.31 21.17 15.30
C THR A 257 -3.31 21.52 13.81
N ALA A 258 -2.15 21.56 13.15
CA ALA A 258 -2.07 21.76 11.71
C ALA A 258 -2.74 20.61 10.94
N HIS A 259 -2.48 19.36 11.34
CA HIS A 259 -3.14 18.19 10.75
C HIS A 259 -4.66 18.23 10.95
N LEU A 260 -5.13 18.56 12.17
CA LEU A 260 -6.56 18.71 12.43
C LEU A 260 -7.20 19.77 11.50
N MET A 261 -6.54 20.91 11.30
CA MET A 261 -7.01 21.94 10.37
C MET A 261 -6.99 21.48 8.91
N MET A 262 -5.94 20.75 8.49
CA MET A 262 -5.87 20.15 7.15
C MET A 262 -6.99 19.14 6.94
N ASP A 263 -7.30 18.30 7.93
CA ASP A 263 -8.41 17.36 7.86
C ASP A 263 -9.74 18.07 7.66
N TRP A 264 -10.02 19.12 8.43
CA TRP A 264 -11.22 19.95 8.24
C TRP A 264 -11.28 20.59 6.85
N TYR A 265 -10.15 21.15 6.39
CA TYR A 265 -10.07 21.77 5.07
C TYR A 265 -10.28 20.78 3.93
N PHE A 266 -9.56 19.66 3.92
CA PHE A 266 -9.69 18.65 2.86
C PHE A 266 -11.02 17.91 2.95
N LYS A 267 -11.58 17.68 4.15
CA LYS A 267 -12.96 17.17 4.33
C LYS A 267 -13.98 18.11 3.66
N LYS A 268 -13.82 19.42 3.82
CA LYS A 268 -14.63 20.43 3.11
C LYS A 268 -14.47 20.34 1.60
N CYS A 269 -13.23 20.32 1.09
CA CYS A 269 -12.95 20.22 -0.34
C CYS A 269 -13.57 18.95 -0.96
N ARG A 270 -13.39 17.79 -0.30
CA ARG A 270 -13.97 16.51 -0.74
C ARG A 270 -15.49 16.52 -0.72
N ALA A 271 -16.12 17.17 0.27
CA ALA A 271 -17.56 17.30 0.32
C ALA A 271 -18.10 18.20 -0.80
N LEU A 272 -17.40 19.30 -1.13
CA LEU A 272 -17.73 20.15 -2.28
C LEU A 272 -17.62 19.40 -3.61
N GLU A 273 -16.55 18.60 -3.78
CA GLU A 273 -16.38 17.73 -4.94
C GLU A 273 -17.49 16.67 -5.02
N GLU A 274 -17.84 16.02 -3.90
CA GLU A 274 -18.90 15.03 -3.88
C GLU A 274 -20.26 15.64 -4.26
N VAL A 275 -20.56 16.89 -3.84
CA VAL A 275 -21.75 17.61 -4.31
C VAL A 275 -21.76 17.74 -5.84
N GLN A 276 -20.62 18.13 -6.45
CA GLN A 276 -20.51 18.23 -7.91
C GLN A 276 -20.69 16.86 -8.58
N CYS A 277 -20.06 15.80 -8.05
CA CYS A 277 -20.23 14.44 -8.55
C CYS A 277 -21.67 13.96 -8.43
N LEU A 278 -22.34 14.23 -7.31
CA LEU A 278 -23.72 13.86 -7.07
C LEU A 278 -24.67 14.59 -8.03
N ASN A 279 -24.42 15.85 -8.37
CA ASN A 279 -25.20 16.57 -9.38
C ASN A 279 -25.17 15.85 -10.73
N VAL A 280 -23.99 15.39 -11.17
CA VAL A 280 -23.84 14.60 -12.39
C VAL A 280 -24.57 13.27 -12.26
N LYS A 281 -24.38 12.54 -11.16
CA LYS A 281 -25.05 11.25 -10.91
C LYS A 281 -26.58 11.39 -10.90
N ILE A 282 -27.12 12.43 -10.26
CA ILE A 282 -28.56 12.73 -10.22
C ILE A 282 -29.09 13.03 -11.64
N HIS A 283 -28.38 13.86 -12.40
CA HIS A 283 -28.76 14.16 -13.77
C HIS A 283 -28.76 12.92 -14.68
N CYS A 284 -27.73 12.07 -14.55
CA CYS A 284 -27.66 10.78 -15.24
C CYS A 284 -28.80 9.85 -14.81
N PHE A 285 -29.11 9.78 -13.51
CA PHE A 285 -30.16 8.92 -12.99
C PHE A 285 -31.55 9.33 -13.49
N ILE A 286 -31.85 10.63 -13.53
CA ILE A 286 -33.12 11.14 -14.09
C ILE A 286 -33.24 10.80 -15.57
N THR A 287 -32.15 10.98 -16.31
CA THR A 287 -32.09 10.63 -17.74
C THR A 287 -32.30 9.14 -17.94
N TYR A 288 -31.66 8.31 -17.11
CA TYR A 288 -31.82 6.85 -17.14
C TYR A 288 -33.25 6.42 -16.90
N ILE A 289 -33.94 6.94 -15.87
CA ILE A 289 -35.36 6.60 -15.59
C ILE A 289 -36.22 6.86 -16.84
N GLN A 290 -36.05 8.02 -17.48
CA GLN A 290 -36.85 8.39 -18.65
C GLN A 290 -36.52 7.59 -19.91
N ASP A 291 -35.23 7.39 -20.16
CA ASP A 291 -34.76 6.65 -21.32
C ASP A 291 -35.12 5.17 -21.19
N GLU A 292 -35.01 4.59 -20.01
CA GLU A 292 -35.38 3.19 -19.71
C GLU A 292 -36.89 2.94 -19.87
N ASP A 293 -37.76 3.79 -19.30
CA ASP A 293 -39.21 3.62 -19.49
C ASP A 293 -39.59 3.74 -20.97
N ARG A 294 -39.04 4.73 -21.68
CA ARG A 294 -39.30 4.90 -23.12
C ARG A 294 -38.76 3.74 -23.95
N TYR A 295 -37.60 3.20 -23.59
CA TYR A 295 -37.00 2.03 -24.21
C TYR A 295 -37.91 0.81 -24.04
N LEU A 296 -38.28 0.48 -22.80
CA LEU A 296 -39.10 -0.69 -22.49
C LEU A 296 -40.49 -0.60 -23.12
N CYS A 297 -41.12 0.59 -23.12
CA CYS A 297 -42.39 0.84 -23.82
C CYS A 297 -42.31 0.47 -25.30
N ARG A 298 -41.29 0.98 -25.99
CA ARG A 298 -41.12 0.76 -27.44
C ARG A 298 -40.80 -0.69 -27.76
N CYS A 299 -39.95 -1.33 -26.96
CA CYS A 299 -39.63 -2.75 -27.12
C CYS A 299 -40.88 -3.63 -26.96
N GLU A 300 -41.73 -3.32 -25.97
CA GLU A 300 -43.01 -3.99 -25.78
C GLU A 300 -43.92 -3.84 -27.01
N GLU A 301 -44.05 -2.62 -27.53
CA GLU A 301 -44.88 -2.32 -28.71
C GLU A 301 -44.41 -3.05 -29.98
N GLN A 302 -43.10 -3.05 -30.24
CA GLN A 302 -42.52 -3.73 -31.41
C GLN A 302 -42.69 -5.25 -31.35
N LEU A 303 -42.53 -5.84 -30.17
CA LEU A 303 -42.59 -7.29 -29.97
C LEU A 303 -44.01 -7.81 -29.77
N ARG A 304 -44.99 -6.96 -29.50
CA ARG A 304 -46.38 -7.37 -29.23
C ARG A 304 -46.97 -8.21 -30.37
N ALA A 305 -46.64 -7.86 -31.62
CA ALA A 305 -47.16 -8.55 -32.80
C ALA A 305 -46.36 -9.81 -33.20
N THR A 306 -45.05 -9.84 -32.94
CA THR A 306 -44.14 -10.91 -33.41
C THR A 306 -43.80 -11.94 -32.33
N HIS A 307 -43.67 -11.50 -31.07
CA HIS A 307 -43.25 -12.33 -29.93
C HIS A 307 -44.00 -11.94 -28.65
N GLY A 308 -45.29 -12.28 -28.58
CA GLY A 308 -46.18 -11.91 -27.46
C GLY A 308 -45.69 -12.34 -26.06
N LEU A 309 -45.04 -13.50 -25.94
CA LEU A 309 -44.48 -13.96 -24.65
C LEU A 309 -43.33 -13.07 -24.17
N LEU A 310 -42.44 -12.65 -25.08
CA LEU A 310 -41.33 -11.76 -24.74
C LEU A 310 -41.83 -10.35 -24.43
N ALA A 311 -42.81 -9.86 -25.18
CA ALA A 311 -43.49 -8.59 -24.87
C ALA A 311 -44.14 -8.61 -23.48
N HIS A 312 -44.75 -9.73 -23.09
CA HIS A 312 -45.30 -9.89 -21.73
C HIS A 312 -44.21 -9.81 -20.65
N GLN A 313 -43.05 -10.45 -20.85
CA GLN A 313 -41.93 -10.35 -19.90
C GLN A 313 -41.36 -8.93 -19.79
N ILE A 314 -41.26 -8.21 -20.91
CA ILE A 314 -40.85 -6.79 -20.91
C ILE A 314 -41.87 -5.94 -20.14
N SER A 315 -43.17 -6.20 -20.33
CA SER A 315 -44.24 -5.50 -19.60
C SER A 315 -44.14 -5.73 -18.09
N ILE A 316 -43.85 -6.96 -17.64
CA ILE A 316 -43.60 -7.25 -16.22
C ILE A 316 -42.42 -6.44 -15.71
N ARG A 317 -41.27 -6.47 -16.39
CA ARG A 317 -40.07 -5.71 -16.01
C ARG A 317 -40.34 -4.21 -15.91
N ARG A 318 -41.02 -3.64 -16.90
CA ARG A 318 -41.44 -2.24 -16.93
C ARG A 318 -42.35 -1.89 -15.75
N ASN A 319 -43.35 -2.71 -15.45
CA ASN A 319 -44.26 -2.48 -14.32
C ASN A 319 -43.53 -2.51 -12.98
N VAL A 320 -42.52 -3.38 -12.82
CA VAL A 320 -41.71 -3.39 -11.61
C VAL A 320 -40.85 -2.14 -11.48
N HIS A 321 -40.21 -1.68 -12.56
CA HIS A 321 -39.47 -0.41 -12.53
C HIS A 321 -40.40 0.77 -12.21
N GLY A 322 -41.56 0.83 -12.88
CA GLY A 322 -42.56 1.87 -12.68
C GLY A 322 -43.14 1.93 -11.25
N HIS A 323 -43.12 0.81 -10.52
CA HIS A 323 -43.51 0.78 -9.11
C HIS A 323 -42.67 1.74 -8.25
N PHE A 324 -41.38 1.89 -8.59
CA PHE A 324 -40.45 2.73 -7.84
C PHE A 324 -40.38 4.18 -8.33
N ASP A 325 -41.00 4.52 -9.47
CA ASP A 325 -40.95 5.88 -10.01
C ASP A 325 -41.48 6.92 -9.02
N THR A 326 -42.58 6.61 -8.32
CA THR A 326 -43.15 7.50 -7.29
C THR A 326 -42.18 7.72 -6.13
N LEU A 327 -41.45 6.67 -5.72
CA LEU A 327 -40.43 6.73 -4.69
C LEU A 327 -39.21 7.54 -5.15
N HIS A 328 -38.75 7.32 -6.39
CA HIS A 328 -37.64 8.05 -6.98
C HIS A 328 -37.96 9.53 -7.10
N LEU A 329 -39.13 9.90 -7.65
CA LEU A 329 -39.57 11.28 -7.75
C LEU A 329 -39.68 11.96 -6.39
N LYS A 330 -40.16 11.26 -5.36
CA LYS A 330 -40.23 11.80 -3.99
C LYS A 330 -38.83 12.13 -3.46
N HIS A 331 -37.86 11.23 -3.59
CA HIS A 331 -36.49 11.49 -3.13
C HIS A 331 -35.82 12.60 -3.94
N LEU A 332 -35.99 12.63 -5.26
CA LEU A 332 -35.48 13.70 -6.12
C LEU A 332 -36.08 15.07 -5.74
N TYR A 333 -37.38 15.12 -5.45
CA TYR A 333 -38.02 16.32 -4.92
C TYR A 333 -37.43 16.73 -3.58
N ASN A 334 -37.20 15.79 -2.66
CA ASN A 334 -36.56 16.09 -1.38
C ASN A 334 -35.13 16.64 -1.56
N ILE A 335 -34.37 16.15 -2.56
CA ILE A 335 -33.05 16.71 -2.90
C ILE A 335 -33.16 18.18 -3.32
N LEU A 336 -34.15 18.52 -4.16
CA LEU A 336 -34.39 19.91 -4.58
C LEU A 336 -34.69 20.84 -3.39
N GLN A 337 -35.32 20.32 -2.34
CA GLN A 337 -35.64 21.08 -1.13
C GLN A 337 -34.44 21.25 -0.17
N LEU A 338 -33.30 20.59 -0.43
CA LEU A 338 -32.11 20.75 0.41
C LEU A 338 -31.51 22.14 0.23
N ARG A 339 -31.27 22.85 1.34
CA ARG A 339 -30.55 24.14 1.33
C ARG A 339 -29.10 23.90 0.88
N GLY A 340 -28.71 24.50 -0.24
CA GLY A 340 -27.40 24.27 -0.85
C GLY A 340 -27.42 23.35 -2.07
N PHE A 341 -28.61 22.87 -2.49
CA PHE A 341 -28.76 22.24 -3.80
C PHE A 341 -28.46 23.23 -4.92
N ASN A 342 -27.56 22.88 -5.84
CA ASN A 342 -27.16 23.69 -6.99
C ASN A 342 -27.16 22.91 -8.31
N GLY A 343 -27.67 21.67 -8.29
CA GLY A 343 -27.81 20.82 -9.46
C GLY A 343 -29.06 21.11 -10.28
N THR A 344 -29.36 20.21 -11.22
CA THR A 344 -30.56 20.26 -12.04
C THR A 344 -31.34 18.95 -11.94
N LEU A 345 -32.67 19.06 -11.93
CA LEU A 345 -33.57 17.92 -12.11
C LEU A 345 -34.10 17.80 -13.53
N ALA A 346 -33.64 18.66 -14.45
CA ALA A 346 -33.98 18.52 -15.85
C ALA A 346 -33.32 17.24 -16.40
N PRO A 347 -34.02 16.44 -17.21
CA PRO A 347 -33.43 15.31 -17.91
C PRO A 347 -32.36 15.77 -18.90
N GLY A 348 -31.31 14.96 -19.02
CA GLY A 348 -30.24 15.16 -19.99
C GLY A 348 -30.50 14.45 -21.30
N ILE A 349 -29.44 14.33 -22.11
CA ILE A 349 -29.42 13.54 -23.34
C ILE A 349 -28.39 12.43 -23.14
N SER A 350 -28.79 11.17 -23.32
CA SER A 350 -27.84 10.05 -23.25
C SER A 350 -26.73 10.21 -24.29
N ALA A 351 -25.47 10.19 -23.81
CA ALA A 351 -24.28 10.19 -24.64
C ALA A 351 -24.02 8.80 -25.27
N LEU A 352 -24.48 7.73 -24.61
CA LEU A 352 -24.35 6.36 -25.07
C LEU A 352 -25.58 5.98 -25.90
N LYS A 353 -25.32 5.62 -27.16
CA LYS A 353 -26.33 5.22 -28.15
C LYS A 353 -25.94 3.91 -28.86
N ALA A 354 -25.28 3.00 -28.15
CA ALA A 354 -24.95 1.69 -28.72
C ALA A 354 -26.18 0.79 -28.78
N THR A 355 -26.11 -0.28 -29.58
CA THR A 355 -27.18 -1.29 -29.64
C THR A 355 -27.40 -1.91 -28.26
N GLY A 356 -28.60 -1.72 -27.69
CA GLY A 356 -28.93 -2.19 -26.35
C GLY A 356 -28.97 -1.10 -25.29
N ASP A 357 -28.44 0.10 -25.56
CA ASP A 357 -28.54 1.24 -24.63
C ASP A 357 -29.92 1.90 -24.70
N SER A 358 -30.42 2.35 -23.55
CA SER A 358 -31.73 3.01 -23.40
C SER A 358 -31.84 4.33 -24.21
N GLY A 359 -30.70 4.95 -24.53
CA GLY A 359 -30.59 6.18 -25.33
C GLY A 359 -30.68 6.00 -26.85
N THR A 360 -30.73 4.77 -27.36
CA THR A 360 -30.64 4.44 -28.79
C THR A 360 -32.01 4.39 -29.49
N MET A 361 -32.04 4.76 -30.78
CA MET A 361 -33.21 4.57 -31.64
C MET A 361 -33.19 3.13 -32.19
N LEU A 362 -34.20 2.30 -31.87
CA LEU A 362 -34.09 0.83 -31.97
C LEU A 362 -34.86 0.16 -33.11
N SER A 363 -34.17 -0.81 -33.72
CA SER A 363 -34.73 -2.02 -34.31
C SER A 363 -34.42 -3.19 -33.36
N VAL A 364 -35.41 -3.74 -32.67
CA VAL A 364 -35.23 -4.91 -31.79
C VAL A 364 -34.81 -6.12 -32.63
N THR A 365 -33.64 -6.68 -32.36
CA THR A 365 -33.15 -7.91 -33.01
C THR A 365 -33.29 -9.06 -32.02
N VAL A 366 -34.24 -9.96 -32.25
CA VAL A 366 -34.37 -11.20 -31.47
C VAL A 366 -33.32 -12.18 -31.99
N PRO A 367 -32.36 -12.64 -31.15
CA PRO A 367 -31.41 -13.66 -31.57
C PRO A 367 -32.19 -14.92 -31.96
N MET A 368 -31.98 -15.44 -33.16
CA MET A 368 -32.50 -16.76 -33.52
C MET A 368 -31.95 -17.77 -32.50
N GLN A 369 -32.84 -18.48 -31.80
CA GLN A 369 -32.42 -19.59 -30.94
C GLN A 369 -31.61 -20.57 -31.80
N PRO A 370 -30.36 -20.90 -31.45
CA PRO A 370 -29.73 -22.09 -32.01
C PRO A 370 -30.61 -23.28 -31.62
N ALA A 371 -30.94 -24.13 -32.59
CA ALA A 371 -31.76 -25.31 -32.39
C ALA A 371 -31.24 -26.08 -31.17
N SER A 372 -32.12 -26.34 -30.19
CA SER A 372 -31.80 -27.18 -29.05
C SER A 372 -31.24 -28.52 -29.57
N PRO A 373 -30.07 -28.98 -29.11
CA PRO A 373 -29.63 -30.32 -29.45
C PRO A 373 -30.66 -31.34 -28.91
N PRO A 374 -30.91 -32.45 -29.62
CA PRO A 374 -31.90 -33.44 -29.18
C PRO A 374 -31.52 -33.94 -27.78
N LEU A 375 -32.51 -34.04 -26.89
CA LEU A 375 -32.38 -34.74 -25.61
C LEU A 375 -31.78 -36.14 -25.87
N PRO A 376 -30.72 -36.55 -25.16
CA PRO A 376 -30.18 -37.90 -25.30
C PRO A 376 -31.25 -38.90 -24.86
N GLN A 377 -31.55 -39.88 -25.72
CA GLN A 377 -32.37 -41.02 -25.35
C GLN A 377 -31.66 -41.88 -24.29
N PRO A 378 -32.41 -42.57 -23.40
CA PRO A 378 -31.82 -43.39 -22.37
C PRO A 378 -31.35 -44.71 -22.99
N SER A 379 -30.05 -44.88 -23.11
CA SER A 379 -29.46 -46.17 -23.47
C SER A 379 -28.22 -46.43 -22.63
N ASN A 380 -28.43 -47.29 -21.62
CA ASN A 380 -27.54 -48.23 -20.94
C ASN A 380 -26.09 -47.80 -20.63
N LEU A 381 -25.86 -47.73 -19.31
CA LEU A 381 -24.62 -48.02 -18.58
C LEU A 381 -23.41 -48.40 -19.44
N ASP A 382 -22.38 -47.57 -19.39
CA ASP A 382 -21.03 -48.11 -19.22
C ASP A 382 -20.36 -47.46 -18.02
N LEU A 383 -19.94 -48.32 -17.11
CA LEU A 383 -19.30 -48.03 -15.85
C LEU A 383 -17.82 -47.76 -16.13
N GLN A 384 -17.40 -46.50 -16.05
CA GLN A 384 -16.04 -46.15 -15.66
C GLN A 384 -16.04 -44.74 -15.06
N ALA A 385 -16.50 -44.69 -13.81
CA ALA A 385 -16.10 -43.66 -12.88
C ALA A 385 -14.63 -43.92 -12.54
N THR A 386 -13.75 -43.04 -12.97
CA THR A 386 -12.49 -42.80 -12.25
C THR A 386 -12.62 -41.44 -11.59
N ASP A 387 -13.14 -41.48 -10.37
CA ASP A 387 -12.87 -40.46 -9.36
C ASP A 387 -11.34 -40.31 -9.26
N THR A 388 -10.81 -39.18 -9.74
CA THR A 388 -9.53 -38.69 -9.22
C THR A 388 -9.86 -37.65 -8.17
N VAL A 389 -10.14 -38.18 -6.98
CA VAL A 389 -9.88 -37.52 -5.71
C VAL A 389 -8.36 -37.39 -5.62
N ASP A 390 -7.82 -36.21 -5.92
CA ASP A 390 -6.57 -35.76 -5.30
C ASP A 390 -6.94 -34.56 -4.43
N GLU A 391 -7.38 -34.94 -3.24
CA GLU A 391 -7.43 -34.12 -2.05
C GLU A 391 -6.00 -33.96 -1.51
N LEU A 392 -5.67 -32.70 -1.20
CA LEU A 392 -4.84 -32.27 -0.07
C LEU A 392 -3.30 -32.27 -0.22
N GLU A 393 -2.74 -31.27 0.48
CA GLU A 393 -1.32 -31.03 0.80
C GLU A 393 -0.55 -30.34 -0.35
N GLU A 394 0.06 -29.17 -0.18
CA GLU A 394 0.98 -28.76 0.89
C GLU A 394 0.79 -27.27 1.28
N GLU A 395 0.45 -27.02 2.56
CA GLU A 395 1.00 -25.89 3.31
C GLU A 395 2.39 -26.35 3.78
N GLU A 396 3.45 -25.65 3.37
CA GLU A 396 4.75 -25.77 4.05
C GLU A 396 5.22 -24.38 4.48
N ASP A 397 5.37 -24.28 5.80
CA ASP A 397 6.15 -23.31 6.54
C ASP A 397 7.55 -23.14 5.94
N ILE A 398 8.00 -21.88 5.86
CA ILE A 398 9.43 -21.58 5.88
C ILE A 398 9.67 -20.69 7.09
N GLU A 399 9.78 -21.36 8.23
CA GLU A 399 10.55 -20.90 9.37
C GLU A 399 11.96 -21.49 9.24
N GLU A 400 12.96 -20.65 8.95
CA GLU A 400 14.33 -20.68 9.51
C GLU A 400 15.33 -19.97 8.58
N ASN A 401 15.79 -18.79 9.04
CA ASN A 401 17.22 -18.58 9.25
C ASN A 401 17.43 -17.39 10.18
N ILE A 402 17.30 -17.64 11.48
CA ILE A 402 17.98 -16.88 12.52
C ILE A 402 19.31 -17.60 12.75
N VAL A 403 20.39 -17.14 12.11
CA VAL A 403 21.73 -17.12 12.73
C VAL A 403 22.51 -15.98 12.08
N TRP A 404 22.35 -14.76 12.61
CA TRP A 404 23.52 -13.88 12.73
C TRP A 404 23.36 -12.92 13.91
N ALA A 405 23.29 -13.50 15.11
CA ALA A 405 23.66 -12.82 16.33
C ALA A 405 24.81 -13.61 16.95
N GLY A 406 25.98 -12.96 17.03
CA GLY A 406 27.15 -13.49 17.72
C GLY A 406 28.31 -13.82 16.79
N CYS A 407 29.14 -12.81 16.48
CA CYS A 407 30.62 -12.92 16.43
C CYS A 407 31.34 -11.64 15.95
N ALA A 408 30.83 -10.43 16.25
CA ALA A 408 31.60 -9.19 16.03
C ALA A 408 31.34 -8.11 17.10
N LEU A 409 30.99 -8.51 18.33
CA LEU A 409 30.86 -7.60 19.47
C LEU A 409 31.71 -8.08 20.65
N GLN A 410 32.97 -8.42 20.39
CA GLN A 410 33.95 -8.61 21.45
C GLN A 410 35.24 -7.80 21.29
N ASP A 411 35.41 -7.09 20.16
CA ASP A 411 36.61 -6.27 19.91
C ASP A 411 36.37 -4.74 20.00
N VAL A 412 35.16 -4.29 20.35
CA VAL A 412 34.86 -2.86 20.60
C VAL A 412 34.84 -2.52 22.10
N VAL A 413 34.84 -3.52 22.99
CA VAL A 413 34.89 -3.28 24.45
C VAL A 413 36.32 -3.06 24.96
N HIS A 414 37.36 -3.36 24.18
CA HIS A 414 38.76 -3.15 24.61
C HIS A 414 39.36 -1.77 24.27
N LEU A 415 38.59 -0.82 23.74
CA LEU A 415 39.07 0.55 23.47
C LEU A 415 38.65 1.59 24.54
N THR A 416 38.25 1.15 25.74
CA THR A 416 37.91 2.07 26.85
C THR A 416 38.61 1.75 28.18
N MET A 417 39.61 0.87 28.20
CA MET A 417 40.47 0.69 29.38
C MET A 417 41.92 0.95 28.98
N ASP A 418 42.31 2.22 28.96
CA ASP A 418 43.70 2.65 29.15
C ASP A 418 43.74 4.17 29.43
N ILE A 419 43.10 4.59 30.52
CA ILE A 419 43.53 5.79 31.23
C ILE A 419 43.46 5.48 32.72
N GLU A 420 44.57 5.78 33.40
CA GLU A 420 44.81 5.77 34.85
C GLU A 420 45.39 4.47 35.44
N HIS A 421 46.73 4.36 35.44
CA HIS A 421 47.50 4.48 36.69
C HIS A 421 49.03 4.34 36.49
N THR A 422 49.76 4.98 37.39
CA THR A 422 51.23 5.00 37.65
C THR A 422 51.96 6.13 36.92
N SER A 423 52.72 7.04 37.52
CA SER A 423 53.22 7.34 38.89
C SER A 423 53.85 8.76 38.77
N GLY A 424 53.73 9.70 39.70
CA GLY A 424 54.40 9.71 41.00
C GLY A 424 55.89 10.10 40.87
N GLU A 425 56.30 11.17 41.58
CA GLU A 425 57.68 11.66 41.87
C GLU A 425 58.31 12.57 40.79
N GLU A 426 58.78 13.80 41.04
CA GLU A 426 59.10 14.61 42.24
C GLU A 426 58.84 16.11 41.95
#